data_AF-A0A5B0X7R5-F1
#
_entry.id   AF-A0A5B0X7R5-F1
#
_cell.length_a   1.000
_cell.length_b   1.000
_cell.length_c   1.000
_cell.angle_alpha   90.00
_cell.angle_beta   90.00
_cell.angle_gamma   90.00
#
_symmetry.space_group_name_H-M   'P 1'
#
loop_
_entity.id
_entity.type
_entity.pdbx_description
1 polymer ?
#
loop_
_entity_poly.entity_id
_entity_poly.type
_entity_poly.pdbx_seq_one_letter_code
_entity_poly.pdbx_strand_id
1 'polypeptide(L)'
;MSGDDYQFLMREHMISKLKDLMQAIGRVERKDTKMKTKIFIPDSAVENGMVQFNQLNRIKNNHPILESMSLLNHQFMQLCEKERSMCSFRSSEERKSFEKKIARNSVLLEEFFEDFVPKVLSYARKGDIDAIAFNEQLRSIESMILPSSYIRKLKLNPHVQKYQTMMDAIDALYIDISFTPQLKLCIKNHEDDTVTLTDIEHGSSIYNPKEWILAGIGNRIGDRRDEYVTYLLKEVASLNKNVFKDCIPHPSFIPLLKGNVGEYLFTLLLTKLHNCEPIAPRLLSEKIGKRVYELFDFYIEAGGNLICVDSKNWSSTLDKKYQSLKTHDNAQRKAETILDDIGDKYESIKFVYLNTRMENNPLNLEQEVSKDSKIYYLNLFKESFGYKKQDYDRNDRIGSGSKLVKEIRINNQILNLLQGV
;
A
#
# COMPACT_ATOMS: atom_id res chain seq x y z
N MET A 1 -2.19 6.02 -8.26
CA MET A 1 -2.58 7.42 -7.97
C MET A 1 -1.76 8.30 -8.88
N SER A 2 -2.26 8.60 -10.08
CA SER A 2 -1.56 9.43 -11.08
C SER A 2 -2.58 10.28 -11.85
N GLY A 3 -2.11 11.42 -12.35
CA GLY A 3 -2.89 12.43 -13.06
C GLY A 3 -2.69 13.85 -12.50
N ASP A 4 -2.64 14.84 -13.39
CA ASP A 4 -2.36 16.23 -13.05
C ASP A 4 -3.41 16.82 -12.08
N ASP A 5 -4.69 16.50 -12.30
CA ASP A 5 -5.79 16.94 -11.43
C ASP A 5 -5.64 16.44 -9.99
N TYR A 6 -5.20 15.20 -9.81
CA TYR A 6 -4.97 14.64 -8.47
C TYR A 6 -3.80 15.34 -7.77
N GLN A 7 -2.71 15.62 -8.49
CA GLN A 7 -1.58 16.34 -7.92
C GLN A 7 -1.95 17.76 -7.51
N PHE A 8 -2.74 18.44 -8.34
CA PHE A 8 -3.27 19.76 -8.03
C PHE A 8 -4.14 19.73 -6.77
N LEU A 9 -5.13 18.83 -6.72
CA LEU A 9 -6.02 18.67 -5.56
C LEU A 9 -5.26 18.31 -4.29
N MET A 10 -4.24 17.45 -4.37
CA MET A 10 -3.41 17.11 -3.22
C MET A 10 -2.58 18.30 -2.74
N ARG A 11 -2.05 19.12 -3.65
CA ARG A 11 -1.37 20.38 -3.27
C ARG A 11 -2.34 21.33 -2.59
N GLU A 12 -3.53 21.55 -3.15
CA GLU A 12 -4.56 22.40 -2.54
C GLU A 12 -4.94 21.91 -1.15
N HIS A 13 -5.13 20.59 -0.98
CA HIS A 13 -5.43 19.99 0.32
C HIS A 13 -4.32 20.23 1.35
N MET A 14 -3.06 20.09 0.95
CA MET A 14 -1.92 20.31 1.85
C MET A 14 -1.75 21.78 2.23
N ILE A 15 -1.98 22.71 1.30
CA ILE A 15 -2.04 24.15 1.57
C ILE A 15 -3.21 24.46 2.52
N SER A 16 -4.39 23.87 2.29
CA SER A 16 -5.57 24.05 3.13
C SER A 16 -5.31 23.63 4.57
N LYS A 17 -4.64 22.48 4.78
CA LYS A 17 -4.21 22.04 6.12
C LYS A 17 -3.26 23.04 6.79
N LEU A 18 -2.28 23.58 6.06
CA LEU A 18 -1.38 24.59 6.60
C LEU A 18 -2.15 25.86 6.99
N LYS A 19 -3.04 26.33 6.12
CA LYS A 19 -3.92 27.48 6.38
C LYS A 19 -4.74 27.29 7.65
N ASP A 20 -5.38 26.13 7.82
CA ASP A 20 -6.20 25.83 9.01
C ASP A 20 -5.36 25.86 10.29
N LEU A 21 -4.15 25.29 10.25
CA LEU A 21 -3.21 25.34 11.37
C LEU A 21 -2.79 26.79 11.70
N MET A 22 -2.42 27.58 10.68
CA MET A 22 -2.02 28.98 10.86
C MET A 22 -3.17 29.83 11.42
N GLN A 23 -4.42 29.55 11.01
CA GLN A 23 -5.59 30.20 11.58
C GLN A 23 -5.80 29.82 13.05
N ALA A 24 -5.59 28.56 13.41
CA ALA A 24 -5.67 28.12 14.81
C ALA A 24 -4.61 28.81 15.68
N ILE A 25 -3.36 28.87 15.20
CA ILE A 25 -2.25 29.58 15.86
C ILE A 25 -2.61 31.07 16.04
N GLY A 26 -3.09 31.74 14.99
CA GLY A 26 -3.49 33.15 15.07
C GLY A 26 -4.69 33.40 16.00
N ARG A 27 -5.60 32.43 16.18
CA ARG A 27 -6.67 32.52 17.18
C ARG A 27 -6.14 32.45 18.61
N VAL A 28 -5.07 31.69 18.86
CA VAL A 28 -4.38 31.67 20.15
C VAL A 28 -3.71 33.01 20.42
N GLU A 29 -2.99 33.55 19.43
CA GLU A 29 -2.32 34.87 19.53
C GLU A 29 -3.28 35.98 19.95
N ARG A 30 -4.48 36.04 19.35
CA ARG A 30 -5.50 37.05 19.69
C ARG A 30 -6.08 36.91 21.10
N LYS A 31 -6.03 35.71 21.70
CA LYS A 31 -6.59 35.43 23.03
C LYS A 31 -5.55 35.50 24.14
N ASP A 32 -4.28 35.21 23.83
CA ASP A 32 -3.20 35.23 24.82
C ASP A 32 -2.50 36.61 24.87
N THR A 33 -3.01 37.47 25.73
CA THR A 33 -2.45 38.81 26.00
C THR A 33 -1.08 38.78 26.69
N LYS A 34 -0.61 37.64 27.20
CA LYS A 34 0.66 37.53 27.95
C LYS A 34 1.72 36.65 27.27
N MET A 35 1.41 36.05 26.11
CA MET A 35 2.29 35.21 25.29
C MET A 35 3.08 34.15 26.09
N LYS A 36 2.40 33.42 26.98
CA LYS A 36 2.99 32.29 27.72
C LYS A 36 2.40 30.94 27.32
N THR A 37 1.47 30.92 26.37
CA THR A 37 0.81 29.69 25.93
C THR A 37 1.76 28.79 25.16
N LYS A 38 1.79 27.51 25.54
CA LYS A 38 2.46 26.47 24.76
C LYS A 38 1.47 25.87 23.77
N ILE A 39 1.83 25.88 22.49
CA ILE A 39 1.06 25.23 21.43
C ILE A 39 1.75 23.91 21.10
N PHE A 40 1.02 22.81 21.20
CA PHE A 40 1.51 21.49 20.81
C PHE A 40 1.03 21.18 19.40
N ILE A 41 1.96 20.99 18.48
CA ILE A 41 1.69 20.75 17.06
C ILE A 41 2.16 19.32 16.74
N PRO A 42 1.33 18.48 16.10
CA PRO A 42 1.77 17.15 15.65
C PRO A 42 2.91 17.24 14.64
N ASP A 43 3.86 16.30 14.70
CA ASP A 43 5.03 16.27 13.80
C ASP A 43 4.63 16.27 12.32
N SER A 44 3.57 15.55 11.94
CA SER A 44 3.06 15.52 10.56
C SER A 44 2.55 16.88 10.07
N ALA A 45 2.10 17.74 10.98
CA ALA A 45 1.67 19.10 10.66
C ALA A 45 2.87 20.04 10.53
N VAL A 46 3.92 19.85 11.34
CA VAL A 46 5.21 20.54 11.19
C VAL A 46 5.85 20.17 9.86
N GLU A 47 5.88 18.88 9.53
CA GLU A 47 6.35 18.34 8.25
C GLU A 47 5.64 18.96 7.04
N ASN A 48 4.32 19.07 7.10
CA ASN A 48 3.56 19.79 6.08
C ASN A 48 4.00 21.26 6.00
N GLY A 49 4.12 21.94 7.15
CA GLY A 49 4.64 23.32 7.22
C GLY A 49 6.01 23.47 6.58
N MET A 50 6.96 22.58 6.86
CA MET A 50 8.31 22.58 6.29
C MET A 50 8.29 22.52 4.76
N VAL A 51 7.47 21.64 4.18
CA VAL A 51 7.33 21.51 2.72
C VAL A 51 6.68 22.76 2.13
N GLN A 52 5.55 23.19 2.69
CA GLN A 52 4.73 24.26 2.12
C GLN A 52 5.40 25.63 2.25
N PHE A 53 5.97 25.97 3.42
CA PHE A 53 6.72 27.22 3.59
C PHE A 53 7.94 27.26 2.68
N ASN A 54 8.65 26.15 2.50
CA ASN A 54 9.77 26.09 1.56
C ASN A 54 9.30 26.40 0.12
N GLN A 55 8.21 25.78 -0.33
CA GLN A 55 7.64 26.05 -1.66
C GLN A 55 7.23 27.51 -1.83
N LEU A 56 6.56 28.08 -0.82
CA LEU A 56 6.15 29.49 -0.84
C LEU A 56 7.38 30.41 -0.90
N ASN A 57 8.44 30.11 -0.15
CA ASN A 57 9.65 30.93 -0.06
C ASN A 57 10.48 30.91 -1.35
N ARG A 58 10.42 29.83 -2.15
CA ARG A 58 11.06 29.75 -3.47
C ARG A 58 10.52 30.78 -4.47
N ILE A 59 9.29 31.26 -4.28
CA ILE A 59 8.65 32.26 -5.14
C ILE A 59 8.84 33.64 -4.50
N LYS A 60 9.75 34.46 -5.07
CA LYS A 60 10.07 35.80 -4.55
C LYS A 60 8.85 36.69 -4.33
N ASN A 61 7.82 36.57 -5.18
CA ASN A 61 6.59 37.35 -5.06
C ASN A 61 5.78 37.06 -3.78
N ASN A 62 6.03 35.94 -3.11
CA ASN A 62 5.36 35.59 -1.85
C ASN A 62 6.03 36.22 -0.63
N HIS A 63 7.24 36.78 -0.75
CA HIS A 63 8.01 37.29 0.38
C HIS A 63 7.26 38.35 1.20
N PRO A 64 6.59 39.36 0.60
CA PRO A 64 5.80 40.33 1.37
C PRO A 64 4.67 39.68 2.19
N ILE A 65 4.08 38.60 1.67
CA ILE A 65 3.01 37.87 2.36
C ILE A 65 3.58 37.09 3.54
N LEU A 66 4.73 36.44 3.36
CA LEU A 66 5.41 35.69 4.42
C LEU A 66 5.91 36.62 5.54
N GLU A 67 6.36 37.82 5.19
CA GLU A 67 6.81 38.84 6.16
C GLU A 67 5.65 39.49 6.92
N SER A 68 4.45 39.51 6.35
CA SER A 68 3.25 40.09 6.99
C SER A 68 2.50 39.13 7.92
N MET A 69 3.05 37.94 8.18
CA MET A 69 2.44 36.97 9.11
C MET A 69 2.42 37.49 10.55
N SER A 70 1.43 37.04 11.32
CA SER A 70 1.35 37.32 12.76
C SER A 70 2.55 36.73 13.51
N LEU A 71 2.84 37.20 14.72
CA LEU A 71 4.08 36.86 15.41
C LEU A 71 4.24 35.35 15.60
N LEU A 72 3.18 34.66 16.06
CA LEU A 72 3.26 33.21 16.30
C LEU A 72 3.33 32.40 15.00
N ASN A 73 2.70 32.89 13.92
CA ASN A 73 2.80 32.25 12.60
C ASN A 73 4.20 32.42 12.00
N HIS A 74 4.80 33.59 12.17
CA HIS A 74 6.18 33.83 11.75
C HIS A 74 7.17 32.94 12.53
N GLN A 75 6.98 32.81 13.85
CA GLN A 75 7.76 31.87 14.67
C GLN A 75 7.59 30.41 14.23
N PHE A 76 6.36 30.01 13.87
CA PHE A 76 6.11 28.66 13.33
C PHE A 76 6.81 28.44 11.99
N MET A 77 6.83 29.44 11.10
CA MET A 77 7.61 29.38 9.87
C MET A 77 9.12 29.23 10.15
N GLN A 78 9.68 30.05 11.04
CA GLN A 78 11.10 29.95 11.42
C GLN A 78 11.45 28.59 12.04
N LEU A 79 10.55 28.02 12.85
CA LEU A 79 10.69 26.66 13.36
C LEU A 79 10.74 25.66 12.21
N CYS A 80 9.79 25.75 11.27
CA CYS A 80 9.78 24.88 10.08
C CYS A 80 11.08 25.02 9.27
N GLU A 81 11.59 26.23 9.04
CA GLU A 81 12.85 26.45 8.31
C GLU A 81 14.06 25.85 9.04
N LYS A 82 14.11 25.99 10.36
CA LYS A 82 15.16 25.39 11.18
C LYS A 82 15.11 23.86 11.12
N GLU A 83 13.96 23.26 11.38
CA GLU A 83 13.77 21.80 11.29
C GLU A 83 14.11 21.26 9.89
N ARG A 84 13.70 21.99 8.86
CA ARG A 84 14.01 21.69 7.46
C ARG A 84 15.51 21.65 7.20
N SER A 85 16.27 22.60 7.72
CA SER A 85 17.73 22.62 7.55
C SER A 85 18.42 21.41 8.21
N MET A 86 17.85 20.88 9.30
CA MET A 86 18.40 19.73 10.03
C MET A 86 18.10 18.40 9.34
N CYS A 87 17.08 18.33 8.49
CA CYS A 87 16.65 17.12 7.79
C CYS A 87 16.92 17.12 6.27
N SER A 88 17.78 18.01 5.79
CA SER A 88 18.21 18.12 4.39
C SER A 88 19.64 17.58 4.18
N PHE A 89 20.03 17.40 2.92
CA PHE A 89 21.43 17.12 2.57
C PHE A 89 22.36 18.26 2.98
N ARG A 90 23.61 17.95 3.31
CA ARG A 90 24.59 18.94 3.77
C ARG A 90 25.07 19.85 2.65
N SER A 91 25.07 19.36 1.41
CA SER A 91 25.49 20.12 0.24
C SER A 91 24.65 19.84 -1.01
N SER A 92 24.74 20.75 -1.97
CA SER A 92 24.09 20.61 -3.29
C SER A 92 24.70 19.43 -4.08
N GLU A 93 26.00 19.17 -3.91
CA GLU A 93 26.72 18.07 -4.55
C GLU A 93 26.25 16.72 -4.04
N GLU A 94 26.08 16.58 -2.71
CA GLU A 94 25.55 15.36 -2.09
C GLU A 94 24.14 15.07 -2.60
N ARG A 95 23.27 16.10 -2.61
CA ARG A 95 21.91 16.01 -3.16
C ARG A 95 21.91 15.58 -4.63
N LYS A 96 22.72 16.24 -5.48
CA LYS A 96 22.80 15.91 -6.92
C LYS A 96 23.31 14.49 -7.16
N SER A 97 24.28 14.03 -6.36
CA SER A 97 24.80 12.66 -6.43
C SER A 97 23.71 11.64 -6.06
N PHE A 98 22.99 11.91 -4.98
CA PHE A 98 21.85 11.10 -4.56
C PHE A 98 20.75 11.05 -5.63
N GLU A 99 20.30 12.19 -6.12
CA GLU A 99 19.25 12.28 -7.16
C GLU A 99 19.65 11.48 -8.42
N LYS A 100 20.90 11.60 -8.87
CA LYS A 100 21.42 10.80 -10.01
C LYS A 100 21.44 9.31 -9.73
N LYS A 101 21.82 8.90 -8.51
CA LYS A 101 21.81 7.49 -8.10
C LYS A 101 20.38 6.94 -8.12
N ILE A 102 19.42 7.67 -7.56
CA ILE A 102 18.01 7.28 -7.56
C ILE A 102 17.48 7.15 -8.99
N ALA A 103 17.72 8.14 -9.85
CA ALA A 103 17.28 8.07 -11.25
C ALA A 103 17.87 6.87 -11.99
N ARG A 104 19.17 6.57 -11.81
CA ARG A 104 19.81 5.38 -12.39
C ARG A 104 19.19 4.08 -11.85
N ASN A 105 18.93 4.02 -10.55
CA ASN A 105 18.27 2.88 -9.92
C ASN A 105 16.84 2.68 -10.44
N SER A 106 16.10 3.75 -10.74
CA SER A 106 14.77 3.65 -11.37
C SER A 106 14.82 2.87 -12.69
N VAL A 107 15.74 3.24 -13.59
CA VAL A 107 15.92 2.57 -14.90
C VAL A 107 16.31 1.11 -14.72
N LEU A 108 17.23 0.85 -13.79
CA LEU A 108 17.68 -0.51 -13.48
C LEU A 108 16.56 -1.39 -12.94
N LEU A 109 15.71 -0.82 -12.08
CA LEU A 109 14.55 -1.53 -11.52
C LEU A 109 13.44 -1.71 -12.56
N GLU A 110 13.28 -0.80 -13.50
CA GLU A 110 12.37 -0.95 -14.63
C GLU A 110 12.76 -2.17 -15.48
N GLU A 111 14.02 -2.29 -15.90
CA GLU A 111 14.53 -3.48 -16.61
C GLU A 111 14.32 -4.76 -15.76
N PHE A 112 14.57 -4.68 -14.46
CA PHE A 112 14.38 -5.82 -13.56
C PHE A 112 12.92 -6.28 -13.51
N PHE A 113 11.96 -5.37 -13.32
CA PHE A 113 10.55 -5.71 -13.15
C PHE A 113 9.82 -5.99 -14.48
N GLU A 114 10.16 -5.29 -15.56
CA GLU A 114 9.45 -5.40 -16.84
C GLU A 114 10.06 -6.48 -17.76
N ASP A 115 11.36 -6.77 -17.66
CA ASP A 115 12.02 -7.75 -18.53
C ASP A 115 12.47 -9.01 -17.77
N PHE A 116 13.23 -8.85 -16.69
CA PHE A 116 13.85 -9.99 -16.01
C PHE A 116 12.84 -10.84 -15.25
N VAL A 117 12.01 -10.23 -14.39
CA VAL A 117 11.01 -10.97 -13.60
C VAL A 117 10.04 -11.76 -14.51
N PRO A 118 9.44 -11.19 -15.58
CA PRO A 118 8.57 -11.94 -16.48
C PRO A 118 9.29 -13.07 -17.22
N LYS A 119 10.57 -12.88 -17.57
CA LYS A 119 11.39 -13.93 -18.17
C LYS A 119 11.61 -15.09 -17.20
N VAL A 120 11.96 -14.82 -15.94
CA VAL A 120 12.12 -15.86 -14.91
C VAL A 120 10.79 -16.57 -14.64
N LEU A 121 9.68 -15.84 -14.55
CA LEU A 121 8.35 -16.43 -14.45
C LEU A 121 8.03 -17.38 -15.62
N SER A 122 8.45 -17.05 -16.85
CA SER A 122 8.28 -17.95 -17.99
C SER A 122 9.01 -19.30 -17.83
N TYR A 123 10.15 -19.32 -17.12
CA TYR A 123 10.86 -20.55 -16.77
C TYR A 123 10.15 -21.30 -15.64
N ALA A 124 9.63 -20.58 -14.64
CA ALA A 124 8.86 -21.18 -13.56
C ALA A 124 7.62 -21.91 -14.10
N ARG A 125 6.91 -21.32 -15.06
CA ARG A 125 5.77 -21.96 -15.77
C ARG A 125 6.16 -23.16 -16.65
N LYS A 126 7.46 -23.40 -16.86
CA LYS A 126 8.01 -24.60 -17.51
C LYS A 126 8.45 -25.66 -16.50
N GLY A 127 8.38 -25.37 -15.20
CA GLY A 127 8.76 -26.25 -14.10
C GLY A 127 10.19 -26.05 -13.58
N ASP A 128 10.85 -24.93 -13.93
CA ASP A 128 12.18 -24.61 -13.40
C ASP A 128 12.10 -24.28 -11.89
N ILE A 129 12.73 -25.11 -11.07
CA ILE A 129 12.64 -25.05 -9.60
C ILE A 129 13.27 -23.77 -9.06
N ASP A 130 14.40 -23.35 -9.63
CA ASP A 130 15.10 -22.13 -9.20
C ASP A 130 14.28 -20.89 -9.55
N ALA A 131 13.60 -20.89 -10.69
CA ALA A 131 12.70 -19.82 -11.09
C ALA A 131 11.46 -19.75 -10.19
N ILE A 132 10.86 -20.89 -9.81
CA ILE A 132 9.78 -20.93 -8.82
C ILE A 132 10.29 -20.36 -7.50
N ALA A 133 11.45 -20.82 -7.01
CA ALA A 133 12.03 -20.34 -5.76
C ALA A 133 12.30 -18.82 -5.79
N PHE A 134 12.75 -18.26 -6.92
CA PHE A 134 12.92 -16.82 -7.09
C PHE A 134 11.60 -16.05 -6.94
N ASN A 135 10.55 -16.46 -7.65
CA ASN A 135 9.26 -15.78 -7.62
C ASN A 135 8.59 -15.86 -6.23
N GLU A 136 8.66 -17.01 -5.56
CA GLU A 136 8.18 -17.15 -4.17
C GLU A 136 8.97 -16.26 -3.20
N GLN A 137 10.29 -16.15 -3.38
CA GLN A 137 11.12 -15.26 -2.56
C GLN A 137 10.76 -13.80 -2.81
N LEU A 138 10.57 -13.39 -4.08
CA LEU A 138 10.23 -12.02 -4.49
C LEU A 138 8.88 -11.57 -3.90
N ARG A 139 7.92 -12.50 -3.77
CA ARG A 139 6.58 -12.26 -3.19
C ARG A 139 6.53 -12.37 -1.67
N SER A 140 7.65 -12.71 -1.03
CA SER A 140 7.70 -12.93 0.42
C SER A 140 7.47 -11.64 1.23
N ILE A 141 6.73 -11.77 2.34
CA ILE A 141 6.58 -10.70 3.34
C ILE A 141 7.91 -10.33 4.04
N GLU A 142 8.97 -11.14 3.89
CA GLU A 142 10.32 -10.77 4.34
C GLU A 142 10.79 -9.45 3.71
N SER A 143 10.28 -9.09 2.53
CA SER A 143 10.48 -7.79 1.89
C SER A 143 10.05 -6.59 2.76
N MET A 144 9.13 -6.79 3.70
CA MET A 144 8.72 -5.76 4.66
C MET A 144 9.50 -5.90 5.97
N ILE A 145 9.63 -7.12 6.48
CA ILE A 145 10.07 -7.39 7.86
C ILE A 145 11.60 -7.45 8.00
N LEU A 146 12.28 -8.10 7.04
CA LEU A 146 13.72 -8.37 7.08
C LEU A 146 14.39 -8.06 5.72
N PRO A 147 14.44 -6.79 5.28
CA PRO A 147 15.00 -6.40 3.98
C PRO A 147 16.38 -7.00 3.69
N SER A 148 17.31 -6.98 4.66
CA SER A 148 18.66 -7.52 4.46
C SER A 148 18.67 -9.04 4.20
N SER A 149 17.82 -9.80 4.90
CA SER A 149 17.66 -11.25 4.66
C SER A 149 17.05 -11.50 3.29
N TYR A 150 16.02 -10.74 2.95
CA TYR A 150 15.31 -10.80 1.67
C TYR A 150 16.25 -10.56 0.48
N ILE A 151 17.02 -9.47 0.50
CA ILE A 151 18.03 -9.15 -0.53
C ILE A 151 19.05 -10.28 -0.68
N ARG A 152 19.58 -10.79 0.44
CA ARG A 152 20.55 -11.89 0.41
C ARG A 152 19.98 -13.13 -0.26
N LYS A 153 18.73 -13.52 0.07
CA LYS A 153 18.07 -14.70 -0.52
C LYS A 153 17.89 -14.56 -2.03
N LEU A 154 17.39 -13.41 -2.49
CA LEU A 154 17.22 -13.13 -3.92
C LEU A 154 18.55 -13.23 -4.70
N LYS A 155 19.64 -12.67 -4.14
CA LYS A 155 20.97 -12.71 -4.78
C LYS A 155 21.62 -14.10 -4.79
N LEU A 156 21.16 -15.03 -3.96
CA LEU A 156 21.62 -16.42 -3.99
C LEU A 156 20.96 -17.24 -5.11
N ASN A 157 19.90 -16.71 -5.75
CA ASN A 157 19.20 -17.45 -6.78
C ASN A 157 20.04 -17.61 -8.06
N PRO A 158 20.12 -18.82 -8.66
CA PRO A 158 20.92 -19.05 -9.87
C PRO A 158 20.54 -18.20 -11.09
N HIS A 159 19.28 -17.78 -11.23
CA HIS A 159 18.87 -16.90 -12.32
C HIS A 159 19.41 -15.47 -12.16
N VAL A 160 19.63 -15.03 -10.92
CA VAL A 160 20.18 -13.71 -10.60
C VAL A 160 21.70 -13.71 -10.70
N GLN A 161 22.37 -14.71 -10.13
CA GLN A 161 23.84 -14.78 -10.06
C GLN A 161 24.53 -14.75 -11.43
N LYS A 162 23.82 -15.14 -12.48
CA LYS A 162 24.29 -15.07 -13.87
C LYS A 162 24.55 -13.65 -14.36
N TYR A 163 23.92 -12.64 -13.74
CA TYR A 163 23.90 -11.27 -14.25
C TYR A 163 24.22 -10.27 -13.15
N GLN A 164 25.38 -9.61 -13.24
CA GLN A 164 25.77 -8.55 -12.29
C GLN A 164 24.73 -7.43 -12.23
N THR A 165 24.18 -7.03 -13.38
CA THR A 165 23.11 -6.03 -13.46
C THR A 165 21.89 -6.38 -12.60
N MET A 166 21.50 -7.66 -12.51
CA MET A 166 20.36 -8.08 -11.70
C MET A 166 20.68 -8.10 -10.20
N MET A 167 21.93 -8.42 -9.84
CA MET A 167 22.40 -8.27 -8.46
C MET A 167 22.38 -6.80 -8.02
N ASP A 168 22.82 -5.90 -8.90
CA ASP A 168 22.79 -4.45 -8.67
C ASP A 168 21.34 -3.93 -8.57
N ALA A 169 20.43 -4.47 -9.39
CA ALA A 169 19.01 -4.14 -9.36
C ALA A 169 18.36 -4.54 -8.02
N ILE A 170 18.70 -5.74 -7.53
CA ILE A 170 18.22 -6.22 -6.23
C ILE A 170 18.77 -5.32 -5.11
N ASP A 171 20.04 -4.95 -5.13
CA ASP A 171 20.61 -4.00 -4.15
C ASP A 171 19.92 -2.63 -4.21
N ALA A 172 19.40 -2.23 -5.39
CA ALA A 172 18.68 -0.98 -5.60
C ALA A 172 17.23 -0.98 -5.08
N LEU A 173 16.66 -2.13 -4.69
CA LEU A 173 15.28 -2.23 -4.17
C LEU A 173 15.06 -1.39 -2.91
N TYR A 174 16.12 -1.20 -2.09
CA TYR A 174 16.08 -0.35 -0.91
C TYR A 174 17.16 0.72 -0.95
N ILE A 175 16.82 1.86 -0.36
CA ILE A 175 17.71 2.99 -0.14
C ILE A 175 18.17 2.91 1.32
N ASP A 176 19.48 2.78 1.51
CA ASP A 176 20.10 2.84 2.82
C ASP A 176 20.07 4.28 3.35
N ILE A 177 19.47 4.46 4.53
CA ILE A 177 19.39 5.74 5.25
C ILE A 177 20.04 5.66 6.63
N SER A 178 20.72 4.56 6.95
CA SER A 178 21.33 4.30 8.27
C SER A 178 22.38 5.35 8.66
N PHE A 179 23.10 5.89 7.67
CA PHE A 179 24.11 6.93 7.87
C PHE A 179 23.53 8.36 7.89
N THR A 180 22.24 8.52 7.57
CA THR A 180 21.55 9.81 7.50
C THR A 180 20.12 9.72 8.07
N PRO A 181 19.92 9.23 9.31
CA PRO A 181 18.58 8.97 9.87
C PRO A 181 17.70 10.21 10.01
N GLN A 182 18.31 11.40 10.08
CA GLN A 182 17.61 12.68 10.15
C GLN A 182 17.11 13.16 8.77
N LEU A 183 17.63 12.61 7.67
CA LEU A 183 17.30 13.05 6.31
C LEU A 183 15.86 12.67 5.98
N LYS A 184 15.04 13.67 5.64
CA LYS A 184 13.67 13.45 5.17
C LYS A 184 13.65 13.50 3.65
N LEU A 185 13.50 12.33 3.04
CA LEU A 185 13.33 12.24 1.59
C LEU A 185 11.97 12.77 1.16
N CYS A 186 11.95 13.40 0.01
CA CYS A 186 10.78 13.97 -0.62
C CYS A 186 10.72 13.58 -2.10
N ILE A 187 9.50 13.52 -2.64
CA ILE A 187 9.26 13.35 -4.08
C ILE A 187 9.72 14.62 -4.79
N LYS A 188 10.53 14.48 -5.84
CA LYS A 188 10.84 15.56 -6.79
C LYS A 188 9.76 15.54 -7.89
N ASN A 189 9.23 16.71 -8.27
CA ASN A 189 8.10 16.82 -9.19
C ASN A 189 8.26 15.96 -10.45
N HIS A 190 7.15 15.35 -10.86
CA HIS A 190 7.02 14.50 -12.03
C HIS A 190 7.11 15.34 -13.31
N GLU A 191 8.30 15.51 -13.87
CA GLU A 191 8.45 16.08 -15.22
C GLU A 191 8.41 14.98 -16.30
N ASP A 192 8.78 13.72 -15.97
CA ASP A 192 8.93 12.62 -16.94
C ASP A 192 8.31 11.27 -16.47
N ASP A 193 7.20 11.28 -15.73
CA ASP A 193 6.54 10.10 -15.11
C ASP A 193 7.41 9.26 -14.15
N THR A 194 8.73 9.52 -14.08
CA THR A 194 9.67 8.80 -13.23
C THR A 194 9.69 9.43 -11.84
N VAL A 195 9.28 8.69 -10.82
CA VAL A 195 9.32 9.17 -9.44
C VAL A 195 10.78 9.25 -8.98
N THR A 196 11.34 10.46 -8.93
CA THR A 196 12.68 10.71 -8.38
C THR A 196 12.57 11.21 -6.95
N LEU A 197 13.55 10.84 -6.11
CA LEU A 197 13.63 11.29 -4.71
C LEU A 197 14.74 12.33 -4.54
N THR A 198 14.48 13.27 -3.64
CA THR A 198 15.41 14.32 -3.19
C THR A 198 15.16 14.58 -1.69
N ASP A 199 15.68 15.66 -1.12
CA ASP A 199 15.34 16.11 0.22
C ASP A 199 14.22 17.18 0.21
N ILE A 200 13.85 17.66 1.39
CA ILE A 200 12.83 18.68 1.54
C ILE A 200 13.20 20.04 0.92
N GLU A 201 14.48 20.30 0.65
CA GLU A 201 14.94 21.55 0.01
C GLU A 201 14.42 21.65 -1.42
N HIS A 202 14.38 20.54 -2.17
CA HIS A 202 13.94 20.52 -3.57
C HIS A 202 12.60 19.79 -3.78
N GLY A 203 12.17 18.96 -2.85
CA GLY A 203 10.98 18.13 -2.99
C GLY A 203 9.65 18.87 -2.86
N SER A 204 8.58 18.18 -3.27
CA SER A 204 7.20 18.68 -3.28
C SER A 204 6.30 18.05 -2.21
N SER A 205 6.67 16.88 -1.71
CA SER A 205 5.98 16.17 -0.62
C SER A 205 6.91 15.14 0.00
N ILE A 206 6.74 14.85 1.29
CA ILE A 206 7.55 13.84 1.99
C ILE A 206 7.26 12.45 1.43
N TYR A 207 8.31 11.69 1.20
CA TYR A 207 8.22 10.31 0.79
C TYR A 207 7.95 9.42 2.00
N ASN A 208 6.71 8.98 2.15
CA ASN A 208 6.29 8.10 3.25
C ASN A 208 5.82 6.74 2.70
N PRO A 209 6.75 5.82 2.41
CA PRO A 209 6.41 4.54 1.78
C PRO A 209 5.49 3.66 2.62
N LYS A 210 5.59 3.74 3.96
CA LYS A 210 4.73 2.97 4.89
C LYS A 210 3.27 3.30 4.67
N GLU A 211 2.94 4.58 4.63
CA GLU A 211 1.57 5.04 4.41
C GLU A 211 1.06 4.63 3.04
N TRP A 212 1.92 4.54 2.03
CA TRP A 212 1.51 4.17 0.68
C TRP A 212 1.25 2.68 0.56
N ILE A 213 2.10 1.85 1.14
CA ILE A 213 2.00 0.39 1.10
C ILE A 213 0.82 -0.09 1.95
N LEU A 214 0.69 0.45 3.16
CA LEU A 214 -0.36 0.09 4.13
C LEU A 214 -1.61 0.96 4.01
N ALA A 215 -1.71 1.80 2.97
CA ALA A 215 -2.81 2.73 2.76
C ALA A 215 -4.16 2.01 2.85
N GLY A 216 -5.05 2.54 3.70
CA GLY A 216 -6.39 2.00 3.88
C GLY A 216 -6.48 0.92 4.95
N ILE A 217 -5.40 0.22 5.30
CA ILE A 217 -5.41 -0.81 6.33
C ILE A 217 -5.22 -0.14 7.71
N GLY A 218 -6.26 -0.13 8.54
CA GLY A 218 -6.20 0.33 9.94
C GLY A 218 -6.56 1.80 10.24
N ASN A 219 -6.76 2.66 9.24
CA ASN A 219 -7.01 4.10 9.46
C ASN A 219 -8.49 4.51 9.58
N ARG A 220 -9.44 3.57 9.45
CA ARG A 220 -10.88 3.82 9.59
C ARG A 220 -11.51 2.67 10.36
N ILE A 221 -11.58 2.78 11.68
CA ILE A 221 -12.13 1.73 12.53
C ILE A 221 -13.43 2.26 13.15
N GLY A 222 -14.56 1.67 12.77
CA GLY A 222 -15.77 1.74 13.56
C GLY A 222 -15.59 0.94 14.85
N ASP A 223 -16.34 1.27 15.91
CA ASP A 223 -16.15 0.72 17.26
C ASP A 223 -16.26 -0.82 17.34
N ARG A 224 -16.86 -1.49 16.34
CA ARG A 224 -17.05 -2.96 16.32
C ARG A 224 -16.37 -3.60 15.12
N ARG A 225 -15.75 -4.75 15.36
CA ARG A 225 -15.07 -5.59 14.37
C ARG A 225 -15.31 -7.05 14.73
N ASP A 226 -15.36 -7.93 13.73
CA ASP A 226 -15.32 -9.38 13.99
C ASP A 226 -13.92 -9.84 14.45
N GLU A 227 -13.82 -11.10 14.87
CA GLU A 227 -12.58 -11.68 15.39
C GLU A 227 -11.48 -11.75 14.32
N TYR A 228 -11.82 -12.13 13.08
CA TYR A 228 -10.87 -12.23 11.98
C TYR A 228 -10.27 -10.87 11.62
N VAL A 229 -11.09 -9.83 11.45
CA VAL A 229 -10.65 -8.46 11.19
C VAL A 229 -9.78 -7.94 12.33
N THR A 230 -10.15 -8.25 13.58
CA THR A 230 -9.34 -7.87 14.75
C THR A 230 -7.95 -8.51 14.72
N TYR A 231 -7.88 -9.80 14.38
CA TYR A 231 -6.61 -10.52 14.20
C TYR A 231 -5.77 -9.92 13.08
N LEU A 232 -6.32 -9.75 11.87
CA LEU A 232 -5.59 -9.20 10.72
C LEU A 232 -5.04 -7.80 11.00
N LEU A 233 -5.84 -6.92 11.61
CA LEU A 233 -5.41 -5.57 11.95
C LEU A 233 -4.30 -5.56 13.01
N LYS A 234 -4.32 -6.51 13.96
CA LYS A 234 -3.25 -6.65 14.95
C LYS A 234 -1.93 -7.04 14.28
N GLU A 235 -1.97 -8.00 13.36
CA GLU A 235 -0.78 -8.43 12.62
C GLU A 235 -0.22 -7.32 11.72
N VAL A 236 -1.08 -6.58 11.01
CA VAL A 236 -0.62 -5.42 10.22
C VAL A 236 -0.09 -4.28 11.10
N ALA A 237 -0.70 -4.03 12.26
CA ALA A 237 -0.18 -3.05 13.19
C ALA A 237 1.21 -3.45 13.74
N SER A 238 1.43 -4.75 13.96
CA SER A 238 2.74 -5.30 14.33
C SER A 238 3.78 -5.09 13.22
N LEU A 239 3.40 -5.40 11.97
CA LEU A 239 4.21 -5.15 10.79
C LEU A 239 4.63 -3.68 10.68
N ASN A 240 3.68 -2.76 10.81
CA ASN A 240 3.93 -1.31 10.67
C ASN A 240 4.96 -0.75 11.69
N LYS A 241 5.00 -1.28 12.91
CA LYS A 241 5.90 -0.78 13.97
C LYS A 241 7.38 -0.96 13.65
N ASN A 242 7.74 -1.98 12.86
CA ASN A 242 9.13 -2.40 12.70
C ASN A 242 9.68 -2.30 11.28
N VAL A 243 8.88 -1.89 10.31
CA VAL A 243 9.32 -1.75 8.92
C VAL A 243 10.17 -0.50 8.71
N PHE A 244 11.10 -0.57 7.76
CA PHE A 244 11.85 0.54 7.17
C PHE A 244 12.50 1.55 8.14
N LYS A 245 13.25 1.06 9.13
CA LYS A 245 13.99 1.93 10.06
C LYS A 245 15.31 2.41 9.45
N ASP A 246 16.13 1.47 8.97
CA ASP A 246 17.49 1.76 8.49
C ASP A 246 17.57 1.78 6.96
N CYS A 247 16.54 1.27 6.29
CA CYS A 247 16.41 1.29 4.84
C CYS A 247 14.96 1.55 4.46
N ILE A 248 14.74 2.25 3.37
CA ILE A 248 13.40 2.54 2.83
C ILE A 248 13.30 1.99 1.42
N PRO A 249 12.13 1.48 1.00
CA PRO A 249 11.99 0.93 -0.34
C PRO A 249 12.11 2.02 -1.40
N HIS A 250 12.68 1.67 -2.54
CA HIS A 250 12.70 2.52 -3.73
C HIS A 250 11.26 2.71 -4.26
N PRO A 251 10.89 3.89 -4.81
CA PRO A 251 9.54 4.11 -5.36
C PRO A 251 9.08 3.04 -6.36
N SER A 252 9.97 2.61 -7.26
CA SER A 252 9.68 1.55 -8.25
C SER A 252 9.37 0.19 -7.63
N PHE A 253 9.76 -0.06 -6.38
CA PHE A 253 9.49 -1.31 -5.66
C PHE A 253 8.18 -1.29 -4.86
N ILE A 254 7.61 -0.10 -4.62
CA ILE A 254 6.34 0.05 -3.90
C ILE A 254 5.17 -0.78 -4.47
N PRO A 255 4.98 -0.89 -5.79
CA PRO A 255 3.89 -1.70 -6.36
C PRO A 255 3.96 -3.17 -5.93
N LEU A 256 5.15 -3.78 -5.97
CA LEU A 256 5.34 -5.17 -5.56
C LEU A 256 5.08 -5.35 -4.05
N LEU A 257 5.60 -4.44 -3.22
CA LEU A 257 5.35 -4.47 -1.77
C LEU A 257 3.87 -4.39 -1.40
N LYS A 258 3.08 -3.60 -2.14
CA LYS A 258 1.61 -3.55 -1.97
C LYS A 258 0.95 -4.88 -2.28
N GLY A 259 1.42 -5.58 -3.32
CA GLY A 259 1.01 -6.94 -3.66
C GLY A 259 1.33 -7.92 -2.54
N ASN A 260 2.61 -7.95 -2.11
CA ASN A 260 3.09 -8.84 -1.05
C ASN A 260 2.30 -8.66 0.26
N VAL A 261 1.94 -7.43 0.63
CA VAL A 261 1.10 -7.16 1.82
C VAL A 261 -0.33 -7.69 1.63
N GLY A 262 -0.90 -7.55 0.43
CA GLY A 262 -2.24 -8.09 0.12
C GLY A 262 -2.26 -9.61 0.19
N GLU A 263 -1.26 -10.28 -0.38
CA GLU A 263 -1.10 -11.74 -0.28
C GLU A 263 -0.87 -12.20 1.17
N TYR A 264 -0.05 -11.48 1.92
CA TYR A 264 0.18 -11.75 3.35
C TYR A 264 -1.11 -11.64 4.17
N LEU A 265 -1.93 -10.61 3.94
CA LEU A 265 -3.22 -10.46 4.60
C LEU A 265 -4.15 -11.64 4.36
N PHE A 266 -4.22 -12.12 3.11
CA PHE A 266 -5.04 -13.27 2.79
C PHE A 266 -4.46 -14.55 3.39
N THR A 267 -3.15 -14.73 3.37
CA THR A 267 -2.46 -15.84 4.03
C THR A 267 -2.79 -15.89 5.52
N LEU A 268 -2.76 -14.75 6.22
CA LEU A 268 -3.15 -14.66 7.62
C LEU A 268 -4.61 -15.08 7.85
N LEU A 269 -5.53 -14.71 6.96
CA LEU A 269 -6.92 -15.18 7.06
C LEU A 269 -6.99 -16.70 6.93
N LEU A 270 -6.33 -17.28 5.93
CA LEU A 270 -6.31 -18.73 5.72
C LEU A 270 -5.78 -19.48 6.94
N THR A 271 -4.76 -18.96 7.63
CA THR A 271 -4.24 -19.58 8.87
C THR A 271 -5.26 -19.65 10.01
N LYS A 272 -6.36 -18.89 9.93
CA LYS A 272 -7.46 -18.89 10.90
C LYS A 272 -8.64 -19.74 10.47
N LEU A 273 -8.68 -20.18 9.22
CA LEU A 273 -9.73 -21.04 8.71
C LEU A 273 -9.28 -22.51 8.79
N HIS A 274 -10.13 -23.37 9.32
CA HIS A 274 -9.86 -24.80 9.38
C HIS A 274 -9.93 -25.42 7.98
N ASN A 275 -8.97 -26.28 7.62
CA ASN A 275 -8.90 -27.02 6.35
C ASN A 275 -8.80 -26.14 5.08
N CYS A 276 -8.35 -24.89 5.19
CA CYS A 276 -8.11 -24.02 4.05
C CYS A 276 -6.61 -23.81 3.84
N GLU A 277 -5.92 -24.82 3.31
CA GLU A 277 -4.49 -24.72 2.96
C GLU A 277 -4.32 -24.51 1.45
N PRO A 278 -3.58 -23.47 1.01
CA PRO A 278 -3.19 -23.33 -0.39
C PRO A 278 -2.33 -24.51 -0.86
N ILE A 279 -2.56 -24.95 -2.10
CA ILE A 279 -1.67 -25.88 -2.78
C ILE A 279 -0.29 -25.23 -2.88
N ALA A 280 0.70 -25.86 -2.25
CA ALA A 280 2.07 -25.38 -2.28
C ALA A 280 2.60 -25.32 -3.73
N PRO A 281 3.40 -24.30 -4.10
CA PRO A 281 3.95 -24.14 -5.45
C PRO A 281 4.58 -25.41 -6.05
N ARG A 282 5.32 -26.16 -5.22
CA ARG A 282 5.98 -27.42 -5.62
C ARG A 282 5.01 -28.54 -6.02
N LEU A 283 3.78 -28.53 -5.50
CA LEU A 283 2.74 -29.52 -5.77
C LEU A 283 1.79 -29.08 -6.89
N LEU A 284 1.84 -27.80 -7.27
CA LEU A 284 0.92 -27.21 -8.24
C LEU A 284 1.07 -27.85 -9.62
N SER A 285 2.31 -28.16 -10.02
CA SER A 285 2.63 -28.80 -11.29
C SER A 285 2.03 -30.20 -11.41
N GLU A 286 2.01 -30.97 -10.32
CA GLU A 286 1.47 -32.33 -10.25
C GLU A 286 -0.06 -32.33 -10.19
N LYS A 287 -0.64 -31.44 -9.37
CA LYS A 287 -2.08 -31.38 -9.16
C LYS A 287 -2.84 -30.78 -10.34
N ILE A 288 -2.37 -29.63 -10.82
CA ILE A 288 -3.11 -28.78 -11.76
C ILE A 288 -2.36 -28.71 -13.09
N GLY A 289 -1.08 -28.36 -13.05
CA GLY A 289 -0.25 -28.20 -14.24
C GLY A 289 0.77 -27.08 -14.06
N LYS A 290 1.92 -27.21 -14.71
CA LYS A 290 3.01 -26.22 -14.58
C LYS A 290 2.68 -24.84 -15.17
N ARG A 291 1.83 -24.78 -16.20
CA ARG A 291 1.49 -23.51 -16.88
C ARG A 291 0.68 -22.59 -15.98
N VAL A 292 -0.01 -23.15 -14.98
CA VAL A 292 -0.87 -22.40 -14.08
C VAL A 292 -0.10 -21.63 -13.01
N TYR A 293 1.20 -21.92 -12.81
CA TYR A 293 2.00 -21.24 -11.80
C TYR A 293 1.91 -19.70 -11.94
N GLU A 294 1.50 -19.04 -10.86
CA GLU A 294 1.27 -17.60 -10.77
C GLU A 294 0.30 -17.04 -11.82
N LEU A 295 -0.67 -17.84 -12.31
CA LEU A 295 -1.85 -17.26 -12.96
C LEU A 295 -2.79 -16.64 -11.91
N PHE A 296 -2.90 -17.30 -10.76
CA PHE A 296 -3.52 -16.82 -9.53
C PHE A 296 -2.51 -16.92 -8.38
N ASP A 297 -2.71 -16.11 -7.34
CA ASP A 297 -1.81 -16.10 -6.18
C ASP A 297 -1.99 -17.34 -5.32
N PHE A 298 -3.22 -17.82 -5.19
CA PHE A 298 -3.57 -18.99 -4.38
C PHE A 298 -4.45 -19.96 -5.14
N TYR A 299 -4.23 -21.24 -4.89
CA TYR A 299 -5.07 -22.35 -5.36
C TYR A 299 -5.49 -23.16 -4.13
N ILE A 300 -6.78 -23.27 -3.86
CA ILE A 300 -7.30 -23.87 -2.62
C ILE A 300 -8.37 -24.91 -2.99
N GLU A 301 -8.25 -26.11 -2.44
CA GLU A 301 -9.25 -27.17 -2.60
C GLU A 301 -10.26 -27.08 -1.46
N ALA A 302 -11.55 -26.90 -1.77
CA ALA A 302 -12.60 -26.79 -0.76
C ALA A 302 -13.91 -27.44 -1.26
N GLY A 303 -14.40 -28.44 -0.54
CA GLY A 303 -15.68 -29.10 -0.83
C GLY A 303 -15.80 -29.62 -2.28
N GLY A 304 -14.76 -30.29 -2.80
CA GLY A 304 -14.74 -30.80 -4.18
C GLY A 304 -14.47 -29.75 -5.26
N ASN A 305 -14.35 -28.47 -4.88
CA ASN A 305 -14.09 -27.35 -5.78
C ASN A 305 -12.62 -26.92 -5.71
N LEU A 306 -12.14 -26.34 -6.81
CA LEU A 306 -10.90 -25.56 -6.82
C LEU A 306 -11.21 -24.06 -6.81
N ILE A 307 -10.59 -23.35 -5.87
CA ILE A 307 -10.72 -21.90 -5.73
C ILE A 307 -9.39 -21.26 -6.09
N CYS A 308 -9.39 -20.51 -7.18
CA CYS A 308 -8.25 -19.75 -7.68
C CYS A 308 -8.40 -18.29 -7.24
N VAL A 309 -7.54 -17.81 -6.35
CA VAL A 309 -7.63 -16.45 -5.76
C VAL A 309 -6.49 -15.56 -6.26
N ASP A 310 -6.82 -14.40 -6.80
CA ASP A 310 -5.89 -13.32 -7.15
C ASP A 310 -6.11 -12.16 -6.16
N SER A 311 -5.14 -11.93 -5.29
CA SER A 311 -5.17 -10.92 -4.25
C SER A 311 -4.72 -9.57 -4.80
N LYS A 312 -5.55 -8.55 -4.60
CA LYS A 312 -5.34 -7.21 -5.15
C LYS A 312 -5.41 -6.18 -4.04
N ASN A 313 -4.69 -5.08 -4.19
CA ASN A 313 -4.74 -3.94 -3.29
C ASN A 313 -5.13 -2.69 -4.09
N TRP A 314 -6.36 -2.71 -4.62
CA TRP A 314 -6.90 -1.66 -5.50
C TRP A 314 -7.56 -0.56 -4.68
N SER A 315 -7.36 0.70 -5.09
CA SER A 315 -8.04 1.86 -4.48
C SER A 315 -9.26 2.31 -5.28
N SER A 316 -10.35 2.63 -4.60
CA SER A 316 -11.65 2.96 -5.16
C SER A 316 -11.70 4.33 -5.84
N THR A 317 -10.71 5.18 -5.57
CA THR A 317 -10.76 6.59 -5.97
C THR A 317 -10.44 6.86 -7.44
N LEU A 318 -9.77 5.98 -8.20
CA LEU A 318 -9.28 6.36 -9.54
C LEU A 318 -9.17 5.23 -10.59
N ASP A 319 -9.45 3.97 -10.25
CA ASP A 319 -9.30 2.86 -11.21
C ASP A 319 -10.57 2.67 -12.03
N LYS A 320 -10.54 3.35 -13.18
CA LYS A 320 -11.64 3.62 -14.12
C LYS A 320 -12.35 2.34 -14.58
N LYS A 321 -13.64 2.49 -14.90
CA LYS A 321 -14.51 1.53 -15.63
C LYS A 321 -13.83 0.81 -16.82
N TYR A 322 -12.83 1.43 -17.44
CA TYR A 322 -11.97 0.84 -18.49
C TYR A 322 -10.96 -0.21 -18.00
N GLN A 323 -10.40 -0.05 -16.79
CA GLN A 323 -9.62 -1.10 -16.15
C GLN A 323 -10.52 -2.28 -15.75
N SER A 324 -11.78 -2.06 -15.37
CA SER A 324 -12.73 -3.15 -15.09
C SER A 324 -12.93 -4.07 -16.30
N LEU A 325 -13.06 -3.52 -17.52
CA LEU A 325 -13.17 -4.32 -18.76
C LEU A 325 -11.88 -5.08 -19.09
N LYS A 326 -10.72 -4.41 -19.12
CA LYS A 326 -9.44 -5.09 -19.39
C LYS A 326 -9.11 -6.16 -18.34
N THR A 327 -9.42 -5.88 -17.07
CA THR A 327 -9.25 -6.83 -15.97
C THR A 327 -10.21 -8.01 -16.13
N HIS A 328 -11.43 -7.79 -16.61
CA HIS A 328 -12.37 -8.87 -16.90
C HIS A 328 -11.90 -9.75 -18.06
N ASP A 329 -11.46 -9.16 -19.18
CA ASP A 329 -10.95 -9.91 -20.33
C ASP A 329 -9.69 -10.72 -19.97
N ASN A 330 -8.79 -10.13 -19.18
CA ASN A 330 -7.63 -10.85 -18.64
C ASN A 330 -8.05 -11.97 -17.69
N ALA A 331 -9.07 -11.74 -16.87
CA ALA A 331 -9.60 -12.73 -15.95
C ALA A 331 -10.22 -13.93 -16.68
N GLN A 332 -10.96 -13.68 -17.76
CA GLN A 332 -11.51 -14.71 -18.63
C GLN A 332 -10.40 -15.55 -19.26
N ARG A 333 -9.38 -14.93 -19.85
CA ARG A 333 -8.22 -15.64 -20.44
C ARG A 333 -7.46 -16.50 -19.42
N LYS A 334 -7.27 -16.00 -18.20
CA LYS A 334 -6.69 -16.78 -17.10
C LYS A 334 -7.58 -17.98 -16.75
N ALA A 335 -8.89 -17.76 -16.63
CA ALA A 335 -9.86 -18.80 -16.32
C ALA A 335 -9.90 -19.90 -17.39
N GLU A 336 -9.92 -19.53 -18.68
CA GLU A 336 -9.83 -20.46 -19.82
C GLU A 336 -8.57 -21.33 -19.73
N THR A 337 -7.41 -20.72 -19.46
CA THR A 337 -6.14 -21.47 -19.31
C THR A 337 -6.22 -22.51 -18.18
N ILE A 338 -6.87 -22.18 -17.07
CA ILE A 338 -7.07 -23.11 -15.95
C ILE A 338 -8.02 -24.25 -16.35
N LEU A 339 -9.13 -23.92 -17.02
CA LEU A 339 -10.13 -24.89 -17.46
C LEU A 339 -9.52 -25.89 -18.46
N ASP A 340 -8.67 -25.42 -19.37
CA ASP A 340 -7.98 -26.26 -20.36
C ASP A 340 -6.96 -27.22 -19.72
N ASP A 341 -6.28 -26.81 -18.63
CA ASP A 341 -5.25 -27.63 -17.97
C ASP A 341 -5.83 -28.68 -17.01
N ILE A 342 -6.97 -28.41 -16.38
CA ILE A 342 -7.52 -29.22 -15.29
C ILE A 342 -8.43 -30.35 -15.77
N GLY A 343 -9.21 -30.14 -16.84
CA GLY A 343 -10.27 -31.06 -17.25
C GLY A 343 -11.32 -31.28 -16.15
N ASP A 344 -11.78 -32.52 -15.97
CA ASP A 344 -12.88 -32.90 -15.06
C ASP A 344 -12.43 -33.26 -13.62
N LYS A 345 -11.25 -32.79 -13.17
CA LYS A 345 -10.69 -33.15 -11.84
C LYS A 345 -11.46 -32.60 -10.64
N TYR A 346 -12.21 -31.51 -10.82
CA TYR A 346 -12.96 -30.84 -9.75
C TYR A 346 -14.43 -30.68 -10.16
N GLU A 347 -15.34 -30.72 -9.19
CA GLU A 347 -16.78 -30.55 -9.44
C GLU A 347 -17.09 -29.16 -10.02
N SER A 348 -16.39 -28.14 -9.51
CA SER A 348 -16.37 -26.83 -10.14
C SER A 348 -15.09 -26.06 -9.81
N ILE A 349 -14.79 -25.07 -10.66
CA ILE A 349 -13.66 -24.16 -10.47
C ILE A 349 -14.22 -22.75 -10.29
N LYS A 350 -13.78 -22.06 -9.23
CA LYS A 350 -14.18 -20.69 -8.88
C LYS A 350 -12.96 -19.78 -8.95
N PHE A 351 -13.11 -18.63 -9.60
CA PHE A 351 -12.06 -17.63 -9.75
C PHE A 351 -12.42 -16.39 -8.91
N VAL A 352 -11.53 -15.96 -8.03
CA VAL A 352 -11.79 -14.87 -7.10
C VAL A 352 -10.74 -13.79 -7.26
N TYR A 353 -11.18 -12.56 -7.57
CA TYR A 353 -10.38 -11.35 -7.50
C TYR A 353 -10.71 -10.66 -6.18
N LEU A 354 -9.79 -10.77 -5.22
CA LEU A 354 -10.01 -10.34 -3.85
C LEU A 354 -9.28 -9.03 -3.56
N ASN A 355 -10.03 -7.94 -3.40
CA ASN A 355 -9.46 -6.68 -2.94
C ASN A 355 -9.21 -6.72 -1.42
N THR A 356 -7.95 -6.74 -1.02
CA THR A 356 -7.48 -6.79 0.36
C THR A 356 -7.33 -5.42 1.00
N ARG A 357 -7.57 -4.34 0.25
CA ARG A 357 -7.60 -2.99 0.81
C ARG A 357 -8.84 -2.82 1.69
N MET A 358 -8.65 -2.27 2.90
CA MET A 358 -9.76 -1.96 3.81
C MET A 358 -10.42 -0.63 3.40
N GLU A 359 -11.15 -0.68 2.31
CA GLU A 359 -11.98 0.42 1.80
C GLU A 359 -13.31 -0.11 1.29
N ASN A 360 -14.34 0.73 1.36
CA ASN A 360 -15.60 0.41 0.70
C ASN A 360 -15.46 0.74 -0.78
N ASN A 361 -15.16 -0.27 -1.62
CA ASN A 361 -15.12 -0.12 -3.07
C ASN A 361 -16.49 -0.47 -3.66
N PRO A 362 -17.28 0.52 -4.14
CA PRO A 362 -18.63 0.30 -4.64
C PRO A 362 -18.69 -0.62 -5.87
N LEU A 363 -17.64 -0.63 -6.70
CA LEU A 363 -17.60 -1.42 -7.94
C LEU A 363 -17.68 -2.93 -7.65
N ASN A 364 -17.07 -3.36 -6.55
CA ASN A 364 -17.10 -4.77 -6.14
C ASN A 364 -18.38 -5.14 -5.38
N LEU A 365 -19.15 -4.15 -4.89
CA LEU A 365 -20.46 -4.41 -4.27
C LEU A 365 -21.51 -4.79 -5.33
N GLU A 366 -21.43 -4.19 -6.52
CA GLU A 366 -22.37 -4.44 -7.63
C GLU A 366 -22.04 -5.71 -8.43
N GLN A 367 -20.82 -6.24 -8.29
CA GLN A 367 -20.28 -7.36 -9.08
C GLN A 367 -19.96 -8.61 -8.23
N GLU A 368 -20.50 -8.73 -7.02
CA GLU A 368 -20.19 -9.86 -6.10
C GLU A 368 -20.46 -11.25 -6.73
N VAL A 369 -21.34 -11.34 -7.74
CA VAL A 369 -21.57 -12.55 -8.54
C VAL A 369 -21.82 -12.18 -10.02
N SER A 370 -20.98 -12.65 -10.95
CA SER A 370 -21.27 -12.54 -12.39
C SER A 370 -22.48 -13.41 -12.76
N LYS A 371 -23.21 -13.06 -13.83
CA LYS A 371 -24.37 -13.85 -14.31
C LYS A 371 -24.01 -15.32 -14.65
N ASP A 372 -22.74 -15.60 -14.92
CA ASP A 372 -22.23 -16.94 -15.23
C ASP A 372 -21.57 -17.65 -14.01
N SER A 373 -21.58 -17.03 -12.82
CA SER A 373 -21.25 -17.61 -11.49
C SER A 373 -19.85 -18.21 -11.25
N LYS A 374 -18.90 -18.02 -12.19
CA LYS A 374 -17.53 -18.58 -12.07
C LYS A 374 -16.46 -17.58 -11.62
N ILE A 375 -16.63 -16.28 -11.89
CA ILE A 375 -15.67 -15.23 -11.52
C ILE A 375 -16.31 -14.29 -10.48
N TYR A 376 -15.63 -14.09 -9.36
CA TYR A 376 -16.06 -13.28 -8.22
C TYR A 376 -15.12 -12.08 -8.06
N TYR A 377 -15.67 -10.88 -7.91
CA TYR A 377 -14.93 -9.67 -7.56
C TYR A 377 -15.34 -9.25 -6.16
N LEU A 378 -14.51 -9.55 -5.16
CA LEU A 378 -14.87 -9.41 -3.74
C LEU A 378 -13.96 -8.39 -3.06
N ASN A 379 -14.52 -7.59 -2.16
CA ASN A 379 -13.73 -6.92 -1.13
C ASN A 379 -13.53 -7.89 0.04
N LEU A 380 -12.31 -8.02 0.56
CA LEU A 380 -12.01 -8.82 1.76
C LEU A 380 -12.75 -8.26 2.98
N PHE A 381 -12.69 -6.94 3.14
CA PHE A 381 -13.35 -6.22 4.22
C PHE A 381 -14.68 -5.64 3.74
N LYS A 382 -15.76 -5.87 4.48
CA LYS A 382 -17.10 -5.33 4.21
C LYS A 382 -17.58 -4.52 5.40
N GLU A 383 -18.08 -3.32 5.13
CA GLU A 383 -18.75 -2.50 6.13
C GLU A 383 -20.19 -2.98 6.27
N SER A 384 -20.59 -3.39 7.48
CA SER A 384 -21.98 -3.66 7.81
C SER A 384 -22.55 -2.50 8.64
N PHE A 385 -23.76 -2.11 8.28
CA PHE A 385 -24.52 -1.08 8.98
C PHE A 385 -25.69 -1.74 9.70
N GLY A 386 -25.87 -1.41 10.97
CA GLY A 386 -27.00 -1.88 11.76
C GLY A 386 -27.43 -0.84 12.77
N TYR A 387 -28.54 -1.10 13.45
CA TYR A 387 -28.97 -0.30 14.59
C TYR A 387 -28.83 -1.14 15.86
N LYS A 388 -28.26 -0.58 16.93
CA LYS A 388 -28.34 -1.23 18.23
C LYS A 388 -29.81 -1.27 18.65
N LYS A 389 -30.38 -2.45 18.89
CA LYS A 389 -31.73 -2.56 19.51
C LYS A 389 -31.68 -1.83 20.86
N GLN A 390 -32.73 -1.07 21.17
CA GLN A 390 -32.93 -0.49 22.48
C GLN A 390 -32.95 -1.63 23.50
N ASP A 391 -32.02 -1.62 24.45
CA ASP A 391 -32.20 -2.36 25.68
C ASP A 391 -33.25 -1.56 26.48
N TYR A 392 -34.49 -2.06 26.54
CA TYR A 392 -35.51 -1.48 27.40
C TYR A 392 -35.08 -1.73 28.85
N ASP A 393 -34.53 -0.69 29.47
CA ASP A 393 -34.29 -0.70 30.91
C ASP A 393 -35.66 -0.70 31.63
N ARG A 394 -35.83 -1.49 32.69
CA ARG A 394 -37.11 -1.76 33.37
C ARG A 394 -37.80 -0.53 34.01
N ASN A 395 -37.31 0.68 33.76
CA ASN A 395 -37.67 1.92 34.46
C ASN A 395 -38.13 3.07 33.53
N ASP A 396 -38.66 2.80 32.34
CA ASP A 396 -39.30 3.81 31.46
C ASP A 396 -38.48 5.10 31.20
N ARG A 397 -37.15 5.02 31.27
CA ARG A 397 -36.29 6.11 30.79
C ARG A 397 -36.01 5.86 29.32
N ILE A 398 -36.49 6.76 28.48
CA ILE A 398 -36.20 6.83 27.05
C ILE A 398 -34.68 6.82 26.88
N GLY A 399 -34.11 5.65 26.62
CA GLY A 399 -32.70 5.48 26.32
C GLY A 399 -32.37 6.25 25.04
N SER A 400 -31.21 6.92 25.03
CA SER A 400 -30.65 7.61 23.86
C SER A 400 -30.95 6.84 22.58
N GLY A 401 -31.58 7.50 21.60
CA GLY A 401 -32.17 6.86 20.42
C GLY A 401 -31.25 5.91 19.65
N SER A 402 -31.84 5.15 18.72
CA SER A 402 -31.17 4.17 17.87
C SER A 402 -29.82 4.68 17.34
N LYS A 403 -28.71 4.15 17.87
CA LYS A 403 -27.37 4.50 17.38
C LYS A 403 -27.04 3.64 16.17
N LEU A 404 -26.69 4.27 15.06
CA LEU A 404 -26.11 3.58 13.91
C LEU A 404 -24.80 2.92 14.36
N VAL A 405 -24.75 1.60 14.24
CA VAL A 405 -23.56 0.79 14.48
C VAL A 405 -22.93 0.51 13.13
N LYS A 406 -21.67 0.90 12.99
CA LYS A 406 -20.83 0.55 11.86
C LYS A 406 -19.85 -0.52 12.32
N GLU A 407 -19.89 -1.67 11.66
CA GLU A 407 -19.01 -2.80 11.94
C GLU A 407 -18.25 -3.18 10.67
N ILE A 408 -17.00 -3.60 10.82
CA ILE A 408 -16.19 -4.12 9.70
C ILE A 408 -16.04 -5.63 9.91
N ARG A 409 -16.36 -6.39 8.86
CA ARG A 409 -16.29 -7.85 8.86
C ARG A 409 -15.53 -8.38 7.64
N ILE A 410 -15.09 -9.63 7.72
CA ILE A 410 -14.68 -10.37 6.52
C ILE A 410 -15.91 -10.62 5.65
N ASN A 411 -15.73 -10.53 4.33
CA ASN A 411 -16.81 -10.80 3.40
C ASN A 411 -17.26 -12.26 3.48
N ASN A 412 -18.52 -12.48 3.85
CA ASN A 412 -19.06 -13.83 4.00
C ASN A 412 -18.98 -14.66 2.72
N GLN A 413 -19.02 -14.03 1.53
CA GLN A 413 -18.94 -14.77 0.28
C GLN A 413 -17.58 -15.48 0.10
N ILE A 414 -16.48 -14.85 0.51
CA ILE A 414 -15.16 -15.52 0.47
C ILE A 414 -15.09 -16.62 1.54
N LEU A 415 -15.71 -16.44 2.70
CA LEU A 415 -15.76 -17.48 3.73
C LEU A 415 -16.55 -18.71 3.26
N ASN A 416 -17.74 -18.50 2.66
CA ASN A 416 -18.57 -19.58 2.13
C ASN A 416 -17.83 -20.37 1.05
N LEU A 417 -17.22 -19.67 0.09
CA LEU A 417 -16.40 -20.30 -0.95
C LEU A 417 -15.32 -21.18 -0.33
N LEU A 418 -14.52 -20.63 0.59
CA LEU A 418 -13.40 -21.34 1.22
C LEU A 418 -13.83 -22.51 2.12
N GLN A 419 -15.06 -22.47 2.65
CA GLN A 419 -15.65 -23.55 3.45
C GLN A 419 -16.36 -24.61 2.60
N GLY A 420 -16.47 -24.41 1.28
CA GLY A 420 -17.15 -25.32 0.36
C GLY A 420 -18.68 -25.34 0.52
N VAL A 421 -19.26 -24.20 0.97
CA VAL A 421 -20.71 -24.02 1.20
C VAL A 421 -21.38 -23.23 0.08
#